data_AF-A0A355M390-F1
#
_entry.id   AF-A0A355M390-F1
#
_cell.length_a   1.000
_cell.length_b   1.000
_cell.length_c   1.000
_cell.angle_alpha   90.00
_cell.angle_beta   90.00
_cell.angle_gamma   90.00
#
_symmetry.space_group_name_H-M   'P 1'
#
loop_
_entity.id
_entity.type
_entity.pdbx_description
1 polymer ?
#
loop_
_entity_poly.entity_id
_entity_poly.type
_entity_poly.pdbx_seq_one_letter_code
_entity_poly.pdbx_strand_id
1 'polypeptide(L)' 'MKQIEKHRLKELIYQDIKTYPNSSISEINDRIGKEIASRKIKSMIDNMTSNKEIEAIGQNRWREYSINKQGVK' A
#
# COMPACT_ATOMS: atom_id res chain seq x y z
N MET A 1 -6.08 -7.97 21.65
CA MET A 1 -6.00 -7.64 20.21
C MET A 1 -4.54 -7.70 19.78
N LYS A 2 -4.17 -8.63 18.89
CA LYS A 2 -2.79 -8.69 18.36
C LYS A 2 -2.53 -7.42 17.55
N GLN A 3 -1.70 -6.52 18.07
CA GLN A 3 -1.22 -5.37 17.30
C GLN A 3 -0.36 -5.93 16.16
N ILE A 4 -0.86 -5.87 14.92
CA ILE A 4 0.04 -5.95 13.79
C ILE A 4 0.95 -4.72 13.89
N GLU A 5 2.25 -4.96 14.04
CA GLU A 5 3.25 -3.90 14.07
C GLU A 5 3.19 -3.09 12.77
N LYS A 6 3.34 -1.76 12.86
CA LYS A 6 3.30 -0.85 11.70
C LYS A 6 4.28 -1.29 10.62
N HIS A 7 5.47 -1.73 11.02
CA HIS A 7 6.48 -2.24 10.08
C HIS A 7 6.00 -3.47 9.31
N ARG A 8 5.31 -4.42 9.97
CA ARG A 8 4.77 -5.61 9.30
C ARG A 8 3.68 -5.28 8.29
N LEU A 9 2.81 -4.30 8.59
CA LEU A 9 1.79 -3.86 7.64
C LEU A 9 2.42 -3.24 6.38
N LYS A 10 3.47 -2.45 6.56
CA LYS A 10 4.21 -1.83 5.45
C LYS A 10 4.81 -2.89 4.53
N GLU A 11 5.48 -3.90 5.10
CA GLU A 11 6.06 -5.01 4.33
C GLU A 11 5.01 -5.79 3.53
N LEU A 12 3.85 -6.06 4.14
CA LEU A 12 2.74 -6.73 3.46
C LEU A 12 2.21 -5.91 2.26
N ILE A 13 1.99 -4.61 2.45
CA ILE A 13 1.56 -3.72 1.36
C ILE A 13 2.62 -3.65 0.26
N TYR A 14 3.89 -3.52 0.64
CA TYR A 14 4.99 -3.43 -0.31
C TYR A 14 5.12 -4.71 -1.15
N GLN A 15 5.08 -5.89 -0.52
CA GLN A 15 5.12 -7.17 -1.24
C GLN A 15 3.90 -7.35 -2.15
N ASP A 16 2.71 -6.93 -1.71
CA ASP A 16 1.50 -7.00 -2.52
C ASP A 16 1.60 -6.11 -3.76
N ILE A 17 1.97 -4.84 -3.61
CA ILE A 17 2.14 -3.91 -4.76
C ILE A 17 3.29 -4.36 -5.67
N LYS A 18 4.34 -4.96 -5.11
CA LYS A 18 5.44 -5.54 -5.91
C LYS A 18 4.97 -6.73 -6.75
N THR A 19 4.05 -7.54 -6.22
CA THR A 19 3.50 -8.73 -6.90
C THR A 19 2.40 -8.35 -7.89
N TYR A 20 1.55 -7.38 -7.51
CA TYR A 20 0.40 -6.89 -8.24
C TYR A 20 0.54 -5.36 -8.45
N PRO A 21 1.42 -4.92 -9.37
CA PRO A 21 1.58 -3.50 -9.66
C PRO A 21 0.31 -2.91 -10.28
N ASN A 22 0.17 -1.59 -10.21
CA ASN A 22 -1.00 -0.83 -10.69
C ASN A 22 -2.30 -1.24 -10.00
N SER A 23 -2.23 -1.62 -8.73
CA SER A 23 -3.42 -1.98 -7.97
C SER A 23 -4.03 -0.76 -7.30
N SER A 24 -5.36 -0.72 -7.25
CA SER A 24 -6.11 0.24 -6.45
C SER A 24 -6.06 -0.09 -4.96
N ILE A 25 -6.37 0.89 -4.11
CA ILE A 25 -6.46 0.68 -2.65
C ILE A 25 -7.50 -0.38 -2.26
N SER A 26 -8.59 -0.49 -3.01
CA SER A 26 -9.63 -1.51 -2.78
C SER A 26 -9.09 -2.91 -3.04
N GLU A 27 -8.38 -3.12 -4.15
CA GLU A 27 -7.80 -4.42 -4.49
C GLU A 27 -6.71 -4.83 -3.49
N ILE A 28 -5.86 -3.90 -3.07
CA ILE A 28 -4.87 -4.14 -2.01
C ILE A 28 -5.61 -4.57 -0.73
N ASN A 29 -6.63 -3.81 -0.30
CA ASN A 29 -7.42 -4.14 0.89
C ASN A 29 -8.12 -5.50 0.79
N ASP A 30 -8.58 -5.91 -0.40
CA ASP A 30 -9.22 -7.22 -0.58
C ASP A 30 -8.22 -8.38 -0.50
N ARG A 31 -6.97 -8.17 -0.91
CA ARG A 31 -5.90 -9.19 -0.86
C ARG A 31 -5.26 -9.33 0.51
N ILE A 32 -4.88 -8.23 1.15
CA ILE A 32 -4.13 -8.25 2.43
C ILE A 32 -4.94 -7.74 3.63
N GLY A 33 -6.08 -7.10 3.38
CA GLY A 33 -6.83 -6.30 4.34
C GLY A 33 -8.10 -6.93 4.90
N LYS A 34 -8.43 -8.19 4.56
CA LYS A 34 -9.59 -8.87 5.18
C LYS A 34 -9.55 -8.90 6.71
N GLU A 35 -8.36 -8.83 7.30
CA GLU A 35 -8.13 -8.78 8.75
C GLU A 35 -7.67 -7.40 9.25
N ILE A 36 -7.57 -6.39 8.37
CA ILE A 36 -6.97 -5.08 8.66
C ILE A 36 -7.96 -3.98 8.31
N ALA A 37 -8.19 -3.06 9.26
CA ALA A 37 -9.07 -1.92 8.99
C ALA A 37 -8.55 -1.10 7.78
N SER A 38 -9.42 -0.87 6.79
CA SER A 38 -9.11 -0.12 5.56
C SER A 38 -8.47 1.25 5.82
N ARG A 39 -8.85 1.94 6.91
CA ARG A 39 -8.22 3.20 7.33
C ARG A 39 -6.72 3.06 7.62
N LYS A 40 -6.27 1.93 8.19
CA LYS A 40 -4.85 1.68 8.47
C LYS A 40 -4.07 1.47 7.17
N ILE A 41 -4.65 0.72 6.23
CA ILE A 41 -4.06 0.50 4.91
C ILE A 41 -3.92 1.82 4.18
N LYS A 42 -4.99 2.62 4.14
CA LYS A 42 -4.97 3.96 3.53
C LYS A 42 -3.88 4.83 4.12
N SER A 43 -3.85 4.95 5.46
CA SER A 43 -2.83 5.74 6.15
C SER A 43 -1.41 5.27 5.85
N MET A 44 -1.18 3.95 5.74
CA MET A 44 0.14 3.42 5.39
C MET A 44 0.51 3.72 3.93
N ILE A 45 -0.40 3.53 2.98
CA ILE A 45 -0.19 3.87 1.57
C ILE A 45 0.12 5.36 1.41
N ASP A 46 -0.61 6.24 2.10
CA ASP A 46 -0.36 7.69 2.07
C ASP A 46 1.04 8.02 2.60
N ASN A 47 1.49 7.36 3.68
CA ASN A 47 2.86 7.50 4.18
C ASN A 47 3.91 6.99 3.18
N MET A 48 3.73 5.80 2.62
CA MET A 48 4.66 5.21 1.64
C MET A 48 4.76 6.06 0.36
N THR A 49 3.63 6.64 -0.09
CA THR A 49 3.60 7.57 -1.22
C THR A 49 4.34 8.86 -0.90
N SER A 50 4.14 9.41 0.31
CA SER A 50 4.83 10.63 0.77
C SER A 50 6.36 10.42 0.90
N ASN A 51 6.77 9.22 1.31
CA ASN A 51 8.16 8.80 1.39
C ASN A 51 8.75 8.40 0.02
N LYS A 52 7.97 8.49 -1.07
CA LYS A 52 8.36 8.09 -2.43
C LYS A 52 8.77 6.62 -2.57
N GLU A 53 8.27 5.74 -1.69
CA GLU A 53 8.53 4.29 -1.76
C GLU A 53 7.62 3.62 -2.81
N ILE A 54 6.42 4.16 -2.95
CA ILE A 54 5.46 3.80 -4.00
C ILE A 54 5.05 5.06 -4.75
N GLU A 55 4.72 4.91 -6.01
CA GLU A 55 4.14 5.95 -6.83
C GLU A 55 2.62 5.72 -6.92
N ALA A 56 1.88 6.80 -7.09
CA ALA A 56 0.44 6.75 -7.26
C ALA A 56 0.08 7.40 -8.59
N ILE A 57 -0.53 6.64 -9.48
CA ILE A 57 -0.92 7.05 -10.82
C ILE A 57 -2.44 7.18 -10.87
N GLY A 58 -2.95 8.19 -11.57
CA GLY A 58 -4.39 8.47 -11.66
C GLY A 58 -4.93 9.32 -10.50
N GLN A 59 -6.26 9.45 -10.44
CA GLN A 59 -6.95 10.37 -9.53
C GLN A 59 -8.22 9.75 -8.93
N ASN A 60 -8.57 10.20 -7.72
CA ASN A 60 -9.78 9.80 -6.99
C ASN A 60 -9.93 8.28 -6.89
N ARG A 61 -10.99 7.72 -7.48
CA ARG A 61 -11.31 6.29 -7.49
C ARG A 61 -10.37 5.48 -8.39
N TRP A 62 -9.80 6.10 -9.41
CA TRP A 62 -8.92 5.46 -10.40
C TRP A 62 -7.46 5.62 -10.04
N ARG A 63 -7.16 5.71 -8.74
CA ARG A 63 -5.80 5.85 -8.24
C ARG A 63 -5.22 4.46 -8.04
N GLU A 64 -4.14 4.19 -8.75
CA GLU A 64 -3.40 2.93 -8.77
C GLU A 64 -2.01 3.16 -8.18
N TYR A 65 -1.44 2.10 -7.62
CA TYR A 65 -0.16 2.17 -6.91
C TYR A 65 0.84 1.17 -7.48
N SER A 66 2.10 1.59 -7.62
CA SER A 66 3.23 0.76 -8.04
C SER A 66 4.49 1.07 -7.24
N ILE A 67 5.45 0.14 -7.22
CA ILE A 67 6.72 0.34 -6.51
C ILE A 67 7.55 1.41 -7.25
N ASN A 68 7.94 2.45 -6.52
CA ASN A 68 8.83 3.46 -7.07
C ASN A 68 10.26 2.90 -7.12
N LYS A 69 10.72 2.56 -8.32
CA LYS A 69 12.07 2.01 -8.55
C LYS A 69 13.21 3.00 -8.24
N GLN A 70 12.91 4.28 -8.04
CA GLN A 70 13.90 5.29 -7.61
C GLN A 70 14.10 5.38 -6.08
N GLY A 71 13.24 4.75 -5.27
CA GLY A 71 13.23 4.92 -3.81
C GLY A 71 14.14 3.97 -3.01
N VAL A 72 14.74 2.97 -3.65
CA VAL A 72 15.65 2.03 -2.99
C VAL A 72 17.08 2.46 -3.27
N LYS A 73 17.67 3.21 -2.35
CA LYS A 73 19.10 3.55 -2.33
C LYS A 73 19.77 2.88 -1.15
#